data_AF-A0A2V9B079-F1
#
_entry.id   AF-A0A2V9B079-F1
#
_cell.length_a   1.000
_cell.length_b   1.000
_cell.length_c   1.000
_cell.angle_alpha   90.00
_cell.angle_beta   90.00
_cell.angle_gamma   90.00
#
_symmetry.space_group_name_H-M   'P 1'
#
loop_
_entity.id
_entity.type
_entity.pdbx_description
1 polymer ?
#
loop_
_entity_poly.entity_id
_entity_poly.type
_entity_poly.pdbx_seq_one_letter_code
_entity_poly.pdbx_strand_id
1 'polypeptide(L)'
;MPFMDLIKKAIFEEEPQAAQQPAKPSPGPTANRSLELAPAYVSTGTRDNQFYARLAKQTDLSAVPELAKIEAYAAPLSSVISDKALRYKAALATAQSQGGLTKDAILKGFDALLNVLNSSANTFNKQTEDVSRTEVDAKIAQVSDINEAIQQKQKEIASLQQQMKSLQSQTEISRAKLQEAKGNFAAALERRRAEIQQQRKEFETILG
;
A
#
# COMPACT_ATOMS: atom_id res chain seq x y z
N MET A 1 2.55 7.01 -0.84
CA MET A 1 1.15 7.16 -0.37
C MET A 1 0.61 5.79 -0.01
N PRO A 2 -0.16 5.63 1.06
CA PRO A 2 -0.72 4.34 1.44
C PRO A 2 -1.79 3.88 0.44
N PHE A 3 -1.86 2.58 0.14
CA PHE A 3 -2.80 1.93 -0.79
C PHE A 3 -4.27 2.36 -0.57
N MET A 4 -4.66 2.58 0.69
CA MET A 4 -5.99 3.07 1.03
C MET A 4 -6.28 4.48 0.53
N ASP A 5 -5.28 5.35 0.40
CA ASP A 5 -5.46 6.70 -0.15
C ASP A 5 -5.59 6.67 -1.68
N LEU A 6 -4.98 5.70 -2.36
CA LEU A 6 -5.14 5.51 -3.81
C LEU A 6 -6.53 4.97 -4.16
N ILE A 7 -7.03 3.99 -3.41
CA ILE A 7 -8.41 3.51 -3.56
C ILE A 7 -9.40 4.64 -3.24
N LYS A 8 -9.15 5.42 -2.17
CA LYS A 8 -9.99 6.59 -1.88
C LYS A 8 -9.94 7.61 -3.02
N LYS A 9 -8.76 7.96 -3.53
CA LYS A 9 -8.63 9.03 -4.53
C LYS A 9 -9.16 8.61 -5.92
N ALA A 10 -8.95 7.37 -6.33
CA ALA A 10 -9.45 6.85 -7.62
C ALA A 10 -10.99 6.64 -7.64
N ILE A 11 -11.62 6.52 -6.47
CA ILE A 11 -13.07 6.35 -6.34
C ILE A 11 -13.80 7.67 -6.07
N PHE A 12 -13.12 8.68 -5.50
CA PHE A 12 -13.78 9.81 -4.85
C PHE A 12 -13.50 11.20 -5.42
N GLU A 13 -12.88 11.33 -6.59
CA GLU A 13 -12.62 12.64 -7.22
C GLU A 13 -13.54 12.87 -8.44
N GLU A 14 -14.85 12.88 -8.20
CA GLU A 14 -15.84 13.50 -9.10
C GLU A 14 -16.99 14.09 -8.26
N GLU A 15 -16.74 15.24 -7.61
CA GLU A 15 -17.80 16.09 -7.05
C GLU A 15 -17.34 17.57 -7.20
N PRO A 16 -18.09 18.46 -7.91
CA PRO A 16 -17.80 19.88 -7.87
C PRO A 16 -18.27 20.48 -6.54
N GLN A 17 -17.49 21.43 -6.04
CA GLN A 17 -17.65 22.15 -4.78
C GLN A 17 -19.01 22.86 -4.63
N ALA A 18 -19.59 22.79 -3.43
CA ALA A 18 -20.39 23.88 -2.86
C ALA A 18 -20.45 23.84 -1.31
N ALA A 19 -19.82 24.85 -0.70
CA ALA A 19 -20.19 25.65 0.48
C ALA A 19 -20.50 25.05 1.88
N GLN A 20 -20.00 25.80 2.88
CA GLN A 20 -20.04 25.67 4.35
C GLN A 20 -21.43 26.06 4.95
N GLN A 21 -21.87 25.63 6.15
CA GLN A 21 -21.60 26.21 7.50
C GLN A 21 -22.43 25.52 8.65
N PRO A 22 -22.20 25.82 9.96
CA PRO A 22 -22.33 24.90 11.12
C PRO A 22 -23.43 25.24 12.18
N ALA A 23 -23.75 24.32 13.13
CA ALA A 23 -24.16 24.62 14.53
C ALA A 23 -24.34 23.36 15.46
N LYS A 24 -24.16 23.56 16.78
CA LYS A 24 -24.16 22.66 17.98
C LYS A 24 -25.40 23.02 18.89
N PRO A 25 -25.63 22.57 20.16
CA PRO A 25 -25.85 21.24 20.80
C PRO A 25 -27.12 21.09 21.75
N SER A 26 -27.58 19.85 22.05
CA SER A 26 -28.31 19.28 23.26
C SER A 26 -29.61 19.95 23.82
N PRO A 27 -30.43 19.36 24.77
CA PRO A 27 -30.36 18.11 25.58
C PRO A 27 -31.66 17.21 25.62
N GLY A 28 -31.63 16.05 26.32
CA GLY A 28 -32.76 15.11 26.55
C GLY A 28 -33.80 15.56 27.61
N PRO A 29 -34.84 14.75 28.01
CA PRO A 29 -34.65 13.46 28.71
C PRO A 29 -35.70 12.31 28.50
N THR A 30 -35.24 11.08 28.82
CA THR A 30 -35.88 9.82 29.31
C THR A 30 -37.37 9.47 29.12
N ALA A 31 -37.66 8.26 28.61
CA ALA A 31 -38.54 7.25 29.25
C ALA A 31 -38.52 5.87 28.53
N ASN A 32 -38.53 4.79 29.33
CA ASN A 32 -38.48 3.36 29.00
C ASN A 32 -39.59 2.84 28.07
N ARG A 33 -39.25 1.96 27.11
CA ARG A 33 -40.01 0.72 26.81
C ARG A 33 -39.23 -0.28 25.94
N SER A 34 -38.81 -1.38 26.55
CA SER A 34 -38.47 -2.67 25.90
C SER A 34 -39.79 -3.39 25.54
N LEU A 35 -39.98 -4.24 24.53
CA LEU A 35 -39.18 -4.94 23.52
C LEU A 35 -40.16 -5.26 22.37
N GLU A 36 -39.80 -5.03 21.11
CA GLU A 36 -40.40 -5.76 19.97
C GLU A 36 -39.28 -6.09 18.98
N LEU A 37 -39.12 -7.38 18.69
CA LEU A 37 -38.01 -7.94 17.91
C LEU A 37 -38.05 -7.42 16.46
N ALA A 38 -37.25 -6.39 16.17
CA ALA A 38 -36.73 -6.17 14.83
C ALA A 38 -35.71 -7.29 14.49
N PRO A 39 -35.62 -7.74 13.23
CA PRO A 39 -34.59 -8.69 12.84
C PRO A 39 -33.22 -8.11 13.20
N ALA A 40 -32.43 -8.92 13.92
CA ALA A 40 -31.13 -8.52 14.43
C ALA A 40 -30.27 -7.95 13.29
N TYR A 41 -30.03 -6.64 13.34
CA TYR A 41 -28.90 -6.06 12.64
C TYR A 41 -27.67 -6.75 13.22
N VAL A 42 -27.03 -7.60 12.42
CA VAL A 42 -25.71 -8.13 12.73
C VAL A 42 -24.82 -6.93 13.05
N SER A 43 -24.42 -6.81 14.32
CA SER A 43 -23.46 -5.81 14.75
C SER A 43 -22.12 -6.19 14.13
N THR A 44 -21.86 -5.62 12.97
CA THR A 44 -20.61 -5.82 12.25
C THR A 44 -19.60 -4.92 12.90
N GLY A 45 -18.79 -5.49 13.81
CA GLY A 45 -17.76 -4.78 14.57
C GLY A 45 -17.00 -3.79 13.71
N THR A 46 -16.97 -2.53 14.16
CA THR A 46 -16.16 -1.40 13.66
C THR A 46 -15.77 -1.48 12.18
N ARG A 47 -16.72 -1.78 11.29
CA ARG A 47 -16.49 -1.66 9.86
C ARG A 47 -16.39 -0.18 9.55
N ASP A 48 -15.44 0.18 8.69
CA ASP A 48 -15.24 1.56 8.27
C ASP A 48 -16.56 2.09 7.68
N ASN A 49 -17.30 2.85 8.49
CA ASN A 49 -18.65 3.32 8.19
C ASN A 49 -18.66 4.30 7.01
N GLN A 50 -17.50 4.68 6.45
CA GLN A 50 -17.41 5.56 5.29
C GLN A 50 -17.95 4.92 4.00
N PHE A 51 -17.73 3.61 3.78
CA PHE A 51 -18.29 2.94 2.61
C PHE A 51 -19.80 2.82 2.70
N TYR A 52 -20.31 2.44 3.87
CA TYR A 52 -21.75 2.41 4.12
C TYR A 52 -22.38 3.80 4.02
N ALA A 53 -21.76 4.83 4.61
CA ALA A 53 -22.29 6.20 4.55
C ALA A 53 -22.34 6.75 3.11
N ARG A 54 -21.37 6.41 2.26
CA ARG A 54 -21.38 6.81 0.85
C ARG A 54 -22.37 6.01 0.02
N LEU A 55 -22.45 4.70 0.20
CA LEU A 55 -23.48 3.88 -0.44
C LEU A 55 -24.87 4.36 -0.03
N ALA A 56 -25.09 4.67 1.25
CA ALA A 56 -26.34 5.23 1.75
C ALA A 56 -26.66 6.60 1.14
N LYS A 57 -25.66 7.49 0.94
CA LYS A 57 -25.85 8.76 0.23
C LYS A 57 -26.22 8.55 -1.25
N GLN A 58 -25.62 7.55 -1.91
CA GLN A 58 -25.88 7.24 -3.31
C GLN A 58 -27.21 6.52 -3.54
N THR A 59 -27.71 5.81 -2.53
CA THR A 59 -29.00 5.10 -2.61
C THR A 59 -30.09 5.72 -1.74
N ASP A 60 -30.03 7.04 -1.54
CA ASP A 60 -31.07 7.74 -0.82
C ASP A 60 -32.39 7.71 -1.61
N LEU A 61 -33.51 7.65 -0.91
CA LEU A 61 -34.85 7.60 -1.53
C LEU A 61 -35.13 8.88 -2.32
N SER A 62 -34.52 10.00 -1.90
CA SER A 62 -34.56 11.27 -2.60
C SER A 62 -33.87 11.26 -3.98
N ALA A 63 -32.96 10.30 -4.24
CA ALA A 63 -32.25 10.17 -5.50
C ALA A 63 -33.14 9.68 -6.65
N VAL A 64 -34.28 9.06 -6.33
CA VAL A 64 -35.27 8.60 -7.32
C VAL A 64 -36.50 9.50 -7.26
N PRO A 65 -36.86 10.21 -8.35
CA PRO A 65 -37.97 11.16 -8.37
C PRO A 65 -39.31 10.59 -7.87
N GLU A 66 -39.57 9.32 -8.14
CA GLU A 66 -40.76 8.59 -7.71
C GLU A 66 -40.79 8.36 -6.19
N LEU A 67 -39.65 8.04 -5.59
CA LEU A 67 -39.51 7.78 -4.15
C LEU A 67 -39.40 9.09 -3.37
N ALA A 68 -38.78 10.12 -3.94
CA ALA A 68 -38.70 11.47 -3.40
C ALA A 68 -40.10 12.08 -3.16
N LYS A 69 -41.07 11.78 -4.04
CA LYS A 69 -42.47 12.21 -3.85
C LYS A 69 -43.08 11.60 -2.58
N ILE A 70 -42.83 10.33 -2.31
CA ILE A 70 -43.32 9.66 -1.09
C ILE A 70 -42.70 10.31 0.15
N GLU A 71 -41.41 10.63 0.09
CA GLU A 71 -40.72 11.30 1.18
C GLU A 71 -41.23 12.73 1.42
N ALA A 72 -41.54 13.48 0.35
CA ALA A 72 -42.13 14.80 0.44
C ALA A 72 -43.53 14.78 1.10
N TYR A 73 -44.34 13.75 0.87
CA TYR A 73 -45.63 13.56 1.58
C TYR A 73 -45.45 13.00 2.99
N ALA A 74 -44.38 12.26 3.27
CA ALA A 74 -44.09 11.69 4.59
C ALA A 74 -43.50 12.74 5.55
N ALA A 75 -42.70 13.68 5.05
CA ALA A 75 -42.04 14.72 5.83
C ALA A 75 -43.01 15.56 6.72
N PRO A 76 -44.11 16.13 6.21
CA PRO A 76 -45.05 16.89 7.04
C PRO A 76 -45.86 16.02 8.02
N LEU A 77 -45.99 14.72 7.75
CA LEU A 77 -46.68 13.77 8.64
C LEU A 77 -45.80 13.32 9.82
N SER A 78 -44.54 13.75 9.87
CA SER A 78 -43.60 13.37 10.91
C SER A 78 -43.91 13.93 12.30
N SER A 79 -44.60 15.07 12.36
CA SER A 79 -45.07 15.70 13.60
C SER A 79 -46.34 15.05 14.16
N VAL A 80 -47.12 14.35 13.32
CA VAL A 80 -48.43 13.79 13.67
C VAL A 80 -48.39 12.27 13.87
N ILE A 81 -47.60 11.57 13.06
CA ILE A 81 -47.48 10.10 13.10
C ILE A 81 -46.05 9.75 13.48
N SER A 82 -45.85 9.38 14.75
CA SER A 82 -44.54 8.96 15.28
C SER A 82 -44.07 7.63 14.68
N ASP A 83 -45.01 6.74 14.35
CA ASP A 83 -44.72 5.44 13.73
C ASP A 83 -44.32 5.60 12.25
N LYS A 84 -43.10 5.19 11.91
CA LYS A 84 -42.54 5.33 10.55
C LYS A 84 -43.33 4.53 9.52
N ALA A 85 -43.75 3.30 9.84
CA ALA A 85 -44.47 2.45 8.90
C ALA A 85 -45.85 3.02 8.58
N LEU A 86 -46.56 3.51 9.59
CA LEU A 86 -47.86 4.14 9.43
C LEU A 86 -47.76 5.48 8.67
N ARG A 87 -46.71 6.27 8.92
CA ARG A 87 -46.42 7.52 8.22
C ARG A 87 -46.16 7.30 6.74
N TYR A 88 -45.30 6.35 6.41
CA TYR A 88 -44.99 6.00 5.02
C TYR A 88 -46.20 5.38 4.32
N LYS A 89 -47.03 4.60 5.02
CA LYS A 89 -48.30 4.09 4.47
C LYS A 89 -49.28 5.21 4.12
N ALA A 90 -49.42 6.21 4.99
CA ALA A 90 -50.26 7.38 4.74
C ALA A 90 -49.70 8.24 3.60
N ALA A 91 -48.38 8.50 3.59
CA ALA A 91 -47.71 9.24 2.52
C ALA A 91 -47.81 8.52 1.17
N LEU A 92 -47.68 7.20 1.16
CA LEU A 92 -47.86 6.37 -0.02
C LEU A 92 -49.29 6.45 -0.56
N ALA A 93 -50.31 6.35 0.30
CA ALA A 93 -51.71 6.50 -0.10
C ALA A 93 -51.98 7.89 -0.71
N THR A 94 -51.39 8.95 -0.14
CA THR A 94 -51.45 10.31 -0.68
C THR A 94 -50.71 10.45 -2.00
N ALA A 95 -49.50 9.88 -2.13
CA ALA A 95 -48.71 9.91 -3.35
C ALA A 95 -49.39 9.15 -4.51
N GLN A 96 -50.05 8.04 -4.21
CA GLN A 96 -50.82 7.25 -5.18
C GLN A 96 -52.09 7.97 -5.63
N SER A 97 -52.84 8.58 -4.69
CA SER A 97 -54.12 9.25 -4.97
C SER A 97 -53.97 10.64 -5.57
N GLN A 98 -52.98 11.44 -5.14
CA GLN A 98 -52.81 12.84 -5.56
C GLN A 98 -51.62 13.04 -6.52
N GLY A 99 -50.61 12.18 -6.46
CA GLY A 99 -49.37 12.31 -7.24
C GLY A 99 -49.27 11.41 -8.47
N GLY A 100 -50.30 10.63 -8.77
CA GLY A 100 -50.33 9.69 -9.91
C GLY A 100 -49.29 8.57 -9.82
N LEU A 101 -48.77 8.30 -8.62
CA LEU A 101 -47.67 7.35 -8.42
C LEU A 101 -48.21 5.91 -8.49
N THR A 102 -47.75 5.13 -9.46
CA THR A 102 -48.17 3.72 -9.60
C THR A 102 -47.30 2.80 -8.74
N LYS A 103 -47.85 1.64 -8.36
CA LYS A 103 -47.08 0.60 -7.66
C LYS A 103 -45.84 0.17 -8.46
N ASP A 104 -45.98 0.04 -9.78
CA ASP A 104 -44.87 -0.35 -10.65
C ASP A 104 -43.76 0.71 -10.72
N ALA A 105 -44.11 2.00 -10.71
CA ALA A 105 -43.13 3.08 -10.70
C ALA A 105 -42.29 3.09 -9.40
N ILE A 106 -42.91 2.75 -8.27
CA ILE A 106 -42.23 2.65 -6.97
C ILE A 106 -41.28 1.46 -6.94
N LEU A 107 -41.74 0.28 -7.39
CA LEU A 107 -40.91 -0.92 -7.46
C LEU A 107 -39.72 -0.71 -8.41
N LYS A 108 -39.95 -0.09 -9.57
CA LYS A 108 -38.88 0.32 -10.50
C LYS A 108 -37.90 1.31 -9.87
N GLY A 109 -38.38 2.19 -9.00
CA GLY A 109 -37.51 3.11 -8.25
C GLY A 109 -36.58 2.36 -7.29
N PHE A 110 -37.07 1.36 -6.57
CA PHE A 110 -36.22 0.50 -5.74
C PHE A 110 -35.26 -0.36 -6.58
N ASP A 111 -35.70 -0.88 -7.73
CA ASP A 111 -34.84 -1.60 -8.67
C ASP A 111 -33.71 -0.70 -9.18
N ALA A 112 -33.98 0.58 -9.44
CA ALA A 112 -32.97 1.56 -9.83
C ALA A 112 -31.92 1.77 -8.73
N LEU A 113 -32.33 1.89 -7.46
CA LEU A 113 -31.41 2.00 -6.32
C LEU A 113 -30.55 0.74 -6.14
N LEU A 114 -31.14 -0.45 -6.31
CA LEU A 114 -30.40 -1.72 -6.29
C LEU A 114 -29.40 -1.81 -7.46
N ASN A 115 -29.76 -1.31 -8.64
CA ASN A 115 -28.85 -1.25 -9.78
C ASN A 115 -27.66 -0.31 -9.53
N VAL A 116 -27.88 0.83 -8.83
CA VAL A 116 -26.78 1.72 -8.41
C VAL A 116 -25.83 1.00 -7.45
N LEU A 117 -26.34 0.25 -6.46
CA LEU A 117 -25.52 -0.59 -5.57
C LEU A 117 -24.72 -1.64 -6.34
N ASN A 118 -25.37 -2.36 -7.26
CA ASN A 118 -24.71 -3.38 -8.09
C ASN A 118 -23.63 -2.77 -8.98
N SER A 119 -23.89 -1.60 -9.58
CA SER A 119 -22.91 -0.87 -10.37
C SER A 119 -21.72 -0.41 -9.50
N SER A 120 -21.98 0.11 -8.31
CA SER A 120 -20.93 0.51 -7.37
C SER A 120 -20.06 -0.68 -6.94
N ALA A 121 -20.66 -1.85 -6.70
CA ALA A 121 -19.91 -3.07 -6.37
C ALA A 121 -19.03 -3.51 -7.54
N ASN A 122 -19.56 -3.50 -8.77
CA ASN A 122 -18.81 -3.86 -9.96
C ASN A 122 -17.63 -2.92 -10.23
N THR A 123 -17.84 -1.61 -10.07
CA THR A 123 -16.77 -0.61 -10.23
C THR A 123 -15.69 -0.79 -9.17
N PHE A 124 -16.07 -0.99 -7.91
CA PHE A 124 -15.12 -1.22 -6.82
C PHE A 124 -14.26 -2.46 -7.06
N ASN A 125 -14.87 -3.57 -7.49
CA ASN A 125 -14.15 -4.81 -7.77
C ASN A 125 -13.14 -4.61 -8.92
N LYS A 126 -13.57 -3.98 -10.02
CA LYS A 126 -12.68 -3.67 -11.15
C LYS A 126 -11.49 -2.81 -10.73
N GLN A 127 -11.74 -1.73 -10.01
CA GLN A 127 -10.67 -0.84 -9.54
C GLN A 127 -9.74 -1.54 -8.56
N THR A 128 -10.26 -2.41 -7.70
CA THR A 128 -9.42 -3.20 -6.78
C THR A 128 -8.53 -4.19 -7.55
N GLU A 129 -9.07 -4.85 -8.57
CA GLU A 129 -8.29 -5.71 -9.47
C GLU A 129 -7.22 -4.93 -10.23
N ASP A 130 -7.54 -3.75 -10.75
CA ASP A 130 -6.61 -2.89 -11.49
C ASP A 130 -5.46 -2.41 -10.59
N VAL A 131 -5.75 -1.98 -9.36
CA VAL A 131 -4.72 -1.57 -8.39
C VAL A 131 -3.89 -2.79 -7.97
N SER A 132 -4.51 -3.95 -7.73
CA SER A 132 -3.77 -5.19 -7.43
C SER A 132 -2.78 -5.52 -8.53
N ARG A 133 -3.21 -5.50 -9.80
CA ARG A 133 -2.33 -5.79 -10.94
C ARG A 133 -1.25 -4.73 -11.12
N THR A 134 -1.62 -3.46 -11.06
CA THR A 134 -0.71 -2.37 -11.43
C THR A 134 0.31 -2.06 -10.34
N GLU A 135 -0.09 -2.13 -9.07
CA GLU A 135 0.82 -1.80 -7.97
C GLU A 135 1.40 -3.02 -7.28
N VAL A 136 0.59 -4.03 -6.97
CA VAL A 136 1.06 -5.19 -6.19
C VAL A 136 1.93 -6.08 -7.06
N ASP A 137 1.45 -6.50 -8.23
CA ASP A 137 2.22 -7.39 -9.10
C ASP A 137 3.48 -6.69 -9.64
N ALA A 138 3.40 -5.39 -9.97
CA ALA A 138 4.57 -4.61 -10.37
C ALA A 138 5.62 -4.49 -9.24
N LYS A 139 5.20 -4.29 -7.99
CA LYS A 139 6.11 -4.30 -6.84
C LYS A 139 6.72 -5.69 -6.62
N ILE A 140 5.95 -6.76 -6.81
CA ILE A 140 6.46 -8.14 -6.72
C ILE A 140 7.56 -8.36 -7.78
N ALA A 141 7.33 -7.94 -9.02
CA ALA A 141 8.34 -8.01 -10.08
C ALA A 141 9.60 -7.22 -9.72
N GLN A 142 9.47 -5.98 -9.25
CA GLN A 142 10.60 -5.16 -8.80
C GLN A 142 11.39 -5.81 -7.66
N VAL A 143 10.71 -6.43 -6.70
CA VAL A 143 11.37 -7.17 -5.61
C VAL A 143 12.15 -8.37 -6.15
N SER A 144 11.60 -9.08 -7.14
CA SER A 144 12.30 -10.18 -7.81
C SER A 144 13.58 -9.69 -8.49
N ASP A 145 13.50 -8.63 -9.29
CA ASP A 145 14.65 -8.06 -10.00
C ASP A 145 15.75 -7.60 -9.02
N ILE A 146 15.36 -6.96 -7.91
CA ILE A 146 16.29 -6.53 -6.85
C ILE A 146 16.97 -7.75 -6.21
N ASN A 147 16.22 -8.83 -5.93
CA ASN A 147 16.78 -10.04 -5.36
C ASN A 147 17.79 -10.70 -6.31
N GLU A 148 17.52 -10.74 -7.62
CA GLU A 148 18.46 -11.25 -8.61
C GLU A 148 19.75 -10.40 -8.65
N ALA A 149 19.61 -9.07 -8.64
CA ALA A 149 20.75 -8.16 -8.60
C ALA A 149 21.60 -8.35 -7.33
N ILE A 150 20.96 -8.55 -6.16
CA ILE A 150 21.63 -8.87 -4.90
C ILE A 150 22.44 -10.16 -5.03
N GLN A 151 21.84 -11.23 -5.56
CA GLN A 151 22.52 -12.52 -5.75
C GLN A 151 23.73 -12.39 -6.68
N GLN A 152 23.59 -11.64 -7.77
CA GLN A 152 24.71 -11.39 -8.69
C GLN A 152 25.85 -10.61 -8.01
N LYS A 153 25.53 -9.55 -7.27
CA LYS A 153 26.52 -8.75 -6.53
C LYS A 153 27.19 -9.55 -5.41
N GLN A 154 26.48 -10.46 -4.74
CA GLN A 154 27.06 -11.36 -3.75
C GLN A 154 28.10 -12.32 -4.39
N LYS A 155 27.82 -12.86 -5.57
CA LYS A 155 28.78 -13.68 -6.32
C LYS A 155 30.02 -12.87 -6.72
N GLU A 156 29.84 -11.63 -7.16
CA GLU A 156 30.92 -10.71 -7.50
C GLU A 156 31.80 -10.40 -6.28
N ILE A 157 31.19 -10.11 -5.13
CA ILE A 157 31.91 -9.91 -3.86
C ILE A 157 32.74 -11.14 -3.48
N ALA A 158 32.16 -12.34 -3.59
CA ALA A 158 32.88 -13.58 -3.29
C ALA A 158 34.09 -13.78 -4.22
N SER A 159 33.95 -13.47 -5.51
CA SER A 159 35.05 -13.53 -6.48
C SER A 159 36.15 -12.52 -6.14
N LEU A 160 35.80 -11.28 -5.82
CA LEU A 160 36.75 -10.23 -5.44
C LEU A 160 37.48 -10.58 -4.14
N GLN A 161 36.80 -11.18 -3.16
CA GLN A 161 37.43 -11.68 -1.92
C GLN A 161 38.45 -12.79 -2.21
N GLN A 162 38.16 -13.70 -3.13
CA GLN A 162 39.11 -14.74 -3.53
C GLN A 162 40.34 -14.14 -4.24
N GLN A 163 40.13 -13.17 -5.14
CA GLN A 163 41.22 -12.46 -5.81
C GLN A 163 42.09 -11.70 -4.81
N MET A 164 41.49 -11.01 -3.82
CA MET A 164 42.23 -10.34 -2.75
C MET A 164 43.14 -11.31 -2.00
N LYS A 165 42.62 -12.47 -1.58
CA LYS A 165 43.42 -13.49 -0.88
C LYS A 165 44.58 -14.00 -1.74
N SER A 166 44.34 -14.23 -3.03
CA SER A 166 45.40 -14.66 -3.95
C SER A 166 46.51 -13.61 -4.09
N LEU A 167 46.14 -12.33 -4.27
CA LEU A 167 47.10 -11.24 -4.39
C LEU A 167 47.89 -11.00 -3.10
N GLN A 168 47.24 -11.13 -1.93
CA GLN A 168 47.93 -11.07 -0.64
C GLN A 168 49.00 -12.16 -0.53
N SER A 169 48.64 -13.42 -0.82
CA SER A 169 49.59 -14.53 -0.80
C SER A 169 50.74 -14.33 -1.80
N GLN A 170 50.46 -13.88 -3.03
CA GLN A 170 51.49 -13.58 -4.03
C GLN A 170 52.42 -12.45 -3.56
N THR A 171 51.89 -11.45 -2.87
CA THR A 171 52.68 -10.35 -2.31
C THR A 171 53.62 -10.84 -1.21
N GLU A 172 53.14 -11.70 -0.31
CA GLU A 172 53.96 -12.31 0.74
C GLU A 172 55.08 -13.18 0.16
N ILE A 173 54.77 -14.03 -0.82
CA ILE A 173 55.77 -14.86 -1.53
C ILE A 173 56.81 -13.98 -2.21
N SER A 174 56.39 -12.92 -2.90
CA SER A 174 57.29 -12.00 -3.58
C SER A 174 58.19 -11.26 -2.60
N ARG A 175 57.66 -10.86 -1.44
CA ARG A 175 58.42 -10.21 -0.37
C ARG A 175 59.47 -11.16 0.23
N ALA A 176 59.10 -12.41 0.45
CA ALA A 176 60.02 -13.44 0.95
C ALA A 176 61.18 -13.68 -0.05
N LYS A 177 60.86 -13.88 -1.33
CA LYS A 177 61.86 -14.04 -2.40
C LYS A 177 62.79 -12.84 -2.52
N LEU A 178 62.26 -11.63 -2.39
CA LEU A 178 63.08 -10.41 -2.41
C LEU A 178 64.05 -10.37 -1.22
N GLN A 179 63.59 -10.76 -0.03
CA GLN A 179 64.44 -10.79 1.16
C GLN A 179 65.53 -11.85 1.05
N GLU A 180 65.19 -13.02 0.53
CA GLU A 180 66.14 -14.09 0.24
C GLU A 180 67.20 -13.63 -0.79
N ALA A 181 66.76 -13.02 -1.90
CA ALA A 181 67.68 -12.48 -2.91
C ALA A 181 68.62 -11.42 -2.34
N LYS A 182 68.13 -10.53 -1.46
CA LYS A 182 68.96 -9.56 -0.74
C LYS A 182 70.01 -10.24 0.15
N GLY A 183 69.62 -11.26 0.90
CA GLY A 183 70.53 -12.04 1.74
C GLY A 183 71.61 -12.74 0.91
N ASN A 184 71.21 -13.43 -0.16
CA ASN A 184 72.13 -14.12 -1.07
C ASN A 184 73.11 -13.16 -1.74
N PHE A 185 72.63 -11.99 -2.18
CA PHE A 185 73.50 -10.96 -2.75
C PHE A 185 74.51 -10.43 -1.74
N ALA A 186 74.08 -10.12 -0.51
CA ALA A 186 74.97 -9.64 0.54
C ALA A 186 76.05 -10.68 0.89
N ALA A 187 75.68 -11.96 1.02
CA ALA A 187 76.63 -13.04 1.25
C ALA A 187 77.63 -13.22 0.10
N ALA A 188 77.16 -13.16 -1.15
CA ALA A 188 78.01 -13.24 -2.33
C ALA A 188 78.99 -12.05 -2.41
N LEU A 189 78.52 -10.85 -2.09
CA LEU A 189 79.33 -9.64 -2.05
C LEU A 189 80.46 -9.74 -1.01
N GLU A 190 80.13 -10.16 0.22
CA GLU A 190 81.13 -10.33 1.29
C GLU A 190 82.14 -11.42 0.96
N ARG A 191 81.69 -12.56 0.43
CA ARG A 191 82.59 -13.61 -0.06
C ARG A 191 83.55 -13.09 -1.11
N ARG A 192 83.04 -12.35 -2.10
CA ARG A 192 83.88 -11.79 -3.18
C ARG A 192 84.87 -10.75 -2.66
N ARG A 193 84.47 -9.93 -1.68
CA ARG A 193 85.37 -8.99 -1.00
C ARG A 193 86.51 -9.71 -0.29
N ALA A 194 86.20 -10.77 0.46
CA ALA A 194 87.19 -11.57 1.16
C ALA A 194 88.18 -12.24 0.19
N GLU A 195 87.68 -12.82 -0.91
CA GLU A 195 88.51 -13.38 -1.98
C GLU A 195 89.48 -12.35 -2.56
N ILE A 196 89.00 -11.15 -2.90
CA ILE A 196 89.84 -10.07 -3.44
C ILE A 196 90.90 -9.62 -2.43
N GLN A 197 90.53 -9.49 -1.14
CA GLN A 197 91.49 -9.12 -0.09
C GLN A 197 92.57 -10.19 0.11
N GLN A 198 92.19 -11.47 0.04
CA GLN A 198 93.13 -12.58 0.14
C GLN A 198 94.09 -12.58 -1.05
N GLN A 199 93.57 -12.46 -2.28
CA GLN A 199 94.37 -12.34 -3.50
C GLN A 199 95.36 -11.18 -3.40
N ARG A 200 94.91 -10.01 -2.91
CA ARG A 200 95.79 -8.85 -2.69
C ARG A 200 96.96 -9.18 -1.77
N LYS A 201 96.72 -9.84 -0.63
CA LYS A 201 97.79 -10.22 0.33
C LYS A 201 98.79 -11.20 -0.28
N GLU A 202 98.30 -12.14 -1.08
CA GLU A 202 99.15 -13.10 -1.80
C GLU A 202 100.07 -12.38 -2.78
N PHE A 203 99.54 -11.43 -3.58
CA PHE A 203 100.35 -10.60 -4.47
C PHE A 203 101.34 -9.69 -3.73
N GLU A 204 100.95 -9.09 -2.60
CA GLU A 204 101.86 -8.29 -1.76
C GLU A 204 103.05 -9.12 -1.24
N THR A 205 102.83 -10.41 -0.95
CA THR A 205 103.91 -11.32 -0.50
C THR A 205 104.83 -11.74 -1.65
N ILE A 206 104.31 -11.85 -2.87
CA ILE A 206 105.11 -12.21 -4.06
C ILE A 206 105.98 -11.04 -4.53
N LEU A 207 105.50 -9.81 -4.35
CA LEU A 207 106.15 -8.58 -4.86
C LEU A 207 107.13 -7.92 -3.88
N GLY A 208 107.10 -8.30 -2.59
CA GLY A 208 108.01 -7.80 -1.55
C GLY A 208 109.15 -8.76 -1.27
#